data_AF-A0A524C6H6-F1
#
_entry.id   AF-A0A524C6H6-F1
#
_cell.length_a   1.000
_cell.length_b   1.000
_cell.length_c   1.000
_cell.angle_alpha   90.00
_cell.angle_beta   90.00
_cell.angle_gamma   90.00
#
_symmetry.space_group_name_H-M   'P 1'
#
loop_
_entity.id
_entity.type
_entity.pdbx_description
1 polymer ?
#
loop_
_entity_poly.entity_id
_entity_poly.type
_entity_poly.pdbx_seq_one_letter_code
_entity_poly.pdbx_strand_id
1 'polypeptide(L)'
;MTLEDSWEDSILETIESFPSAHRDAILKIWYLWLDTTPEPPLYESWSEFSKQADDQEALFTERRVYLKRITNELRDMEVPLTMTQKIAKALAAVASLFLVVFLAVSRAFRVAE
;
A
#
# COMPACT_ATOMS: atom_id res chain seq x y z
N MET A 1 -11.28 -16.31 17.51
CA MET A 1 -10.41 -15.76 16.45
C MET A 1 -10.77 -16.48 15.18
N THR A 2 -11.77 -15.97 14.48
CA THR A 2 -12.18 -16.44 13.16
C THR A 2 -11.25 -15.83 12.12
N LEU A 3 -11.04 -16.50 10.98
CA LEU A 3 -10.18 -16.02 9.89
C LEU A 3 -10.62 -14.64 9.34
N GLU A 4 -11.89 -14.28 9.54
CA GLU A 4 -12.48 -12.98 9.21
C GLU A 4 -11.90 -11.81 10.02
N ASP A 5 -11.45 -12.02 11.27
CA ASP A 5 -10.88 -10.94 12.09
C ASP A 5 -9.46 -10.53 11.63
N SER A 6 -8.77 -11.39 10.87
CA SER A 6 -7.32 -11.23 10.66
C SER A 6 -6.93 -10.18 9.62
N TRP A 7 -7.80 -9.93 8.63
CA TRP A 7 -7.49 -8.97 7.56
C TRP A 7 -7.83 -7.54 7.96
N GLU A 8 -8.91 -7.34 8.73
CA GLU A 8 -9.30 -6.02 9.24
C GLU A 8 -8.21 -5.45 10.13
N ASP A 9 -7.72 -6.25 11.09
CA ASP A 9 -6.63 -5.87 12.00
C ASP A 9 -5.35 -5.53 11.24
N SER A 10 -4.99 -6.31 10.21
CA SER A 10 -3.80 -6.07 9.38
C SER A 10 -3.88 -4.75 8.61
N ILE A 11 -5.05 -4.42 8.07
CA ILE A 11 -5.25 -3.13 7.41
C ILE A 11 -5.24 -2.00 8.43
N LEU A 12 -5.81 -2.20 9.61
CA LEU A 12 -5.86 -1.19 10.65
C LEU A 12 -4.44 -0.83 11.13
N GLU A 13 -3.58 -1.82 11.36
CA GLU A 13 -2.15 -1.62 11.65
C GLU A 13 -1.46 -0.84 10.52
N THR A 14 -1.78 -1.18 9.26
CA THR A 14 -1.26 -0.44 8.10
C THR A 14 -1.69 1.02 8.13
N ILE A 15 -2.96 1.31 8.40
CA ILE A 15 -3.48 2.69 8.47
C ILE A 15 -2.84 3.45 9.64
N GLU A 16 -2.67 2.81 10.79
CA GLU A 16 -2.00 3.41 11.95
C GLU A 16 -0.55 3.79 11.69
N SER A 17 0.12 3.13 10.73
CA SER A 17 1.47 3.50 10.29
C SER A 17 1.52 4.81 9.46
N PHE A 18 0.38 5.32 8.98
CA PHE A 18 0.35 6.51 8.13
C PHE A 18 0.63 7.80 8.91
N PRO A 19 1.15 8.85 8.24
CA PRO A 19 1.31 10.17 8.86
C PRO A 19 -0.02 10.69 9.42
N SER A 20 0.04 11.33 10.60
CA SER A 20 -1.15 11.81 11.32
C SER A 20 -2.04 12.74 10.49
N ALA A 21 -1.45 13.53 9.60
CA ALA A 21 -2.17 14.43 8.69
C ALA A 21 -3.22 13.72 7.80
N HIS A 22 -3.04 12.42 7.52
CA HIS A 22 -3.92 11.65 6.64
C HIS A 22 -4.62 10.49 7.36
N ARG A 23 -4.04 10.01 8.46
CA ARG A 23 -4.52 8.83 9.20
C ARG A 23 -5.99 8.92 9.57
N ASP A 24 -6.41 9.99 10.24
CA ASP A 24 -7.78 10.12 10.75
C ASP A 24 -8.82 10.17 9.61
N ALA A 25 -8.47 10.85 8.51
CA ALA A 25 -9.31 10.91 7.33
C ALA A 25 -9.49 9.53 6.69
N ILE A 26 -8.41 8.74 6.62
CA ILE A 26 -8.42 7.41 6.04
C ILE A 26 -9.14 6.41 6.96
N LEU A 27 -8.91 6.48 8.27
CA LEU A 27 -9.64 5.66 9.26
C LEU A 27 -11.15 5.89 9.16
N LYS A 28 -11.58 7.15 8.99
CA LYS A 28 -12.99 7.45 8.80
C LYS A 28 -13.56 6.79 7.55
N ILE A 29 -12.85 6.85 6.42
CA ILE A 29 -13.26 6.21 5.17
C ILE A 29 -13.29 4.68 5.33
N TRP A 30 -12.31 4.12 6.04
CA TRP A 30 -12.20 2.70 6.34
C TRP A 30 -13.42 2.18 7.12
N TYR A 31 -13.77 2.82 8.25
CA TYR A 31 -14.94 2.41 9.02
C TYR A 31 -16.25 2.60 8.27
N LEU A 32 -16.38 3.70 7.51
CA LEU A 32 -17.55 3.90 6.64
C LEU A 32 -17.72 2.79 5.60
N TRP A 33 -16.61 2.23 5.10
CA TRP A 33 -16.65 1.09 4.20
C TRP A 33 -17.01 -0.21 4.93
N LEU A 34 -16.46 -0.46 6.12
CA LEU A 34 -16.83 -1.63 6.94
C LEU A 34 -18.32 -1.64 7.31
N ASP A 35 -18.91 -0.47 7.58
CA ASP A 35 -20.34 -0.33 7.81
C ASP A 35 -21.22 -0.76 6.62
N THR A 36 -20.63 -0.88 5.41
CA THR A 36 -21.33 -1.41 4.23
C THR A 36 -21.35 -2.93 4.15
N THR A 37 -20.78 -3.64 5.13
CA THR A 37 -20.62 -5.10 5.14
C THR A 37 -20.02 -5.62 3.83
N PRO A 38 -18.75 -5.27 3.54
CA PRO A 38 -18.13 -5.55 2.25
C PRO A 38 -17.96 -7.06 2.04
N GLU A 39 -18.33 -7.53 0.86
CA GLU A 39 -18.11 -8.91 0.44
C GLU A 39 -16.83 -9.05 -0.41
N PRO A 40 -16.17 -10.21 -0.39
CA PRO A 40 -15.06 -10.49 -1.29
C PRO A 40 -15.44 -10.38 -2.78
N PRO A 41 -14.54 -9.91 -3.66
CA PRO A 41 -13.17 -9.51 -3.37
C PRO A 41 -13.08 -8.10 -2.73
N LEU A 42 -12.53 -8.06 -1.52
CA LEU A 42 -12.41 -6.87 -0.68
C LEU A 42 -11.58 -5.78 -1.36
N TYR A 43 -10.54 -6.14 -2.12
CA TYR A 43 -9.74 -5.16 -2.84
C TYR A 43 -10.53 -4.41 -3.93
N GLU A 44 -11.50 -5.05 -4.58
CA GLU A 44 -12.34 -4.41 -5.60
C GLU A 44 -13.39 -3.53 -4.93
N SER A 45 -14.09 -4.08 -3.94
CA SER A 45 -15.07 -3.34 -3.14
C SER A 45 -14.48 -2.07 -2.53
N TRP A 46 -13.30 -2.18 -1.90
CA TRP A 46 -12.57 -1.04 -1.35
C TRP A 46 -12.13 -0.05 -2.44
N SER A 47 -11.62 -0.54 -3.57
CA SER A 47 -11.19 0.32 -4.69
C SER A 47 -12.36 1.13 -5.26
N GLU A 48 -13.55 0.54 -5.36
CA GLU A 48 -14.75 1.24 -5.82
C GLU A 48 -15.26 2.25 -4.79
N PHE A 49 -15.30 1.87 -3.51
CA PHE A 49 -15.74 2.75 -2.44
C PHE A 49 -14.82 3.95 -2.26
N SER A 50 -13.51 3.71 -2.15
CA SER A 50 -12.51 4.74 -1.88
C SER A 50 -12.36 5.76 -3.00
N LYS A 51 -12.71 5.42 -4.25
CA LYS A 51 -12.75 6.38 -5.37
C LYS A 51 -13.70 7.55 -5.11
N GLN A 52 -14.77 7.34 -4.35
CA GLN A 52 -15.73 8.39 -4.01
C GLN A 52 -15.13 9.44 -3.05
N ALA A 53 -14.14 9.04 -2.26
CA ALA A 53 -13.44 9.89 -1.32
C ALA A 53 -12.16 10.52 -1.91
N ASP A 54 -11.83 10.19 -3.16
CA ASP A 54 -10.68 10.70 -3.88
C ASP A 54 -11.08 11.79 -4.89
N ASP A 55 -10.21 12.78 -5.04
CA ASP A 55 -10.40 13.85 -6.01
C ASP A 55 -9.95 13.36 -7.39
N GLN A 56 -10.91 12.95 -8.22
CA GLN A 56 -10.66 12.39 -9.55
C GLN A 56 -10.03 13.39 -10.53
N GLU A 57 -10.12 14.70 -10.25
CA GLU A 57 -9.58 15.75 -11.13
C GLU A 57 -8.11 16.06 -10.84
N ALA A 58 -7.68 15.87 -9.59
CA ALA A 58 -6.28 16.02 -9.22
C ALA A 58 -5.44 14.83 -9.74
N LEU A 59 -4.38 15.11 -10.51
CA LEU A 59 -3.46 14.08 -11.03
C LEU A 59 -2.75 13.29 -9.90
N PHE A 60 -2.47 13.94 -8.78
CA PHE A 60 -1.82 13.32 -7.63
C PHE A 60 -2.29 13.94 -6.33
N THR A 61 -2.78 13.10 -5.42
CA THR A 61 -3.04 13.46 -4.02
C THR A 61 -2.33 12.46 -3.13
N GLU A 62 -1.76 12.93 -2.02
CA GLU A 62 -1.13 12.01 -1.04
C GLU A 62 -2.16 10.99 -0.53
N ARG A 63 -3.42 11.42 -0.36
CA ARG A 63 -4.55 10.57 0.00
C ARG A 63 -4.70 9.37 -0.95
N ARG A 64 -4.65 9.60 -2.27
CA ARG A 64 -4.73 8.53 -3.29
C ARG A 64 -3.64 7.47 -3.09
N VAL A 65 -2.43 7.89 -2.71
CA VAL A 65 -1.33 6.96 -2.44
C VAL A 65 -1.69 6.01 -1.29
N TYR A 66 -2.26 6.54 -0.21
CA TYR A 66 -2.64 5.73 0.94
C TYR A 66 -3.86 4.84 0.68
N LEU A 67 -4.89 5.35 -0.01
CA LEU A 67 -6.05 4.54 -0.42
C LEU A 67 -5.61 3.36 -1.30
N LYS A 68 -4.71 3.61 -2.25
CA LYS A 68 -4.14 2.58 -3.12
C LYS A 68 -3.24 1.60 -2.37
N ARG A 69 -2.57 2.03 -1.29
CA ARG A 69 -1.80 1.14 -0.42
C ARG A 69 -2.71 0.11 0.25
N ILE A 70 -3.85 0.54 0.79
CA ILE A 70 -4.86 -0.36 1.37
C ILE A 70 -5.40 -1.33 0.31
N THR A 71 -5.72 -0.84 -0.90
CA THR A 71 -6.15 -1.72 -2.01
C THR A 71 -5.13 -2.81 -2.31
N ASN A 72 -3.83 -2.47 -2.31
CA ASN A 72 -2.78 -3.44 -2.57
C ASN A 72 -2.62 -4.46 -1.44
N GLU A 73 -2.72 -4.04 -0.19
CA GLU A 73 -2.68 -4.94 0.98
C GLU A 73 -3.83 -5.95 0.92
N LEU A 74 -5.07 -5.47 0.71
CA LEU A 74 -6.24 -6.34 0.54
C LEU A 74 -6.03 -7.34 -0.60
N ARG A 75 -5.53 -6.86 -1.75
CA ARG A 75 -5.27 -7.72 -2.90
C ARG A 75 -4.19 -8.76 -2.62
N ASP A 76 -3.11 -8.38 -1.93
CA ASP A 76 -2.01 -9.29 -1.60
C ASP A 76 -2.45 -10.37 -0.59
N MET A 77 -3.46 -10.08 0.25
CA MET A 77 -4.09 -11.05 1.15
C MET A 77 -5.05 -12.01 0.43
N GLU A 78 -5.88 -11.49 -0.48
CA GLU A 78 -6.90 -12.29 -1.18
C GLU A 78 -6.35 -13.05 -2.40
N VAL A 79 -5.38 -12.47 -3.10
CA VAL A 79 -4.81 -13.04 -4.33
C VAL A 79 -3.45 -13.63 -4.02
N PRO A 80 -3.30 -14.97 -4.02
CA PRO A 80 -2.00 -15.59 -3.84
C PRO A 80 -1.07 -15.16 -4.98
N LEU A 81 0.03 -14.48 -4.61
CA LEU A 81 1.05 -14.05 -5.56
C LEU A 81 1.51 -15.24 -6.42
N THR A 82 1.37 -15.10 -7.73
CA THR A 82 1.94 -16.05 -8.68
C THR A 82 3.47 -16.06 -8.55
N MET A 83 4.12 -17.19 -8.81
CA MET A 83 5.58 -17.34 -8.69
C MET A 83 6.35 -16.21 -9.39
N THR A 84 5.85 -15.74 -10.54
CA THR A 84 6.44 -14.64 -11.32
C THR A 84 6.42 -13.31 -10.58
N GLN A 85 5.34 -12.99 -9.85
CA GLN A 85 5.24 -11.75 -9.07
C GLN A 85 6.17 -11.76 -7.85
N LYS A 86 6.36 -12.93 -7.22
CA LYS A 86 7.34 -13.10 -6.14
C LYS A 86 8.76 -12.80 -6.62
N ILE A 87 9.12 -13.30 -7.80
CA ILE A 87 10.43 -13.07 -8.41
C ILE A 87 10.63 -11.59 -8.75
N ALA A 88 9.62 -10.91 -9.31
CA ALA A 88 9.70 -9.49 -9.62
C ALA A 88 9.90 -8.61 -8.38
N LYS A 89 9.21 -8.90 -7.28
CA LYS A 89 9.36 -8.18 -6.01
C LYS A 89 10.76 -8.35 -5.42
N ALA A 90 11.33 -9.55 -5.49
CA ALA A 90 12.71 -9.82 -5.08
C ALA A 90 13.73 -9.06 -5.93
N LEU A 91 13.56 -9.05 -7.26
CA LEU A 91 14.43 -8.32 -8.19
C LEU A 91 14.43 -6.80 -7.92
N ALA A 92 13.26 -6.21 -7.63
CA ALA A 92 13.16 -4.79 -7.33
C ALA A 92 13.94 -4.40 -6.06
N ALA A 93 13.82 -5.20 -4.99
CA ALA A 93 14.58 -4.96 -3.75
C ALA A 93 16.10 -5.06 -3.97
N VAL A 94 16.54 -6.02 -4.77
CA VAL A 94 17.97 -6.18 -5.14
C VAL A 94 18.46 -5.01 -5.98
N ALA A 95 17.66 -4.50 -6.92
CA ALA A 95 18.01 -3.34 -7.71
C ALA A 95 18.21 -2.08 -6.84
N SER A 96 17.35 -1.88 -5.83
CA SER A 96 17.52 -0.79 -4.86
C SER A 96 18.83 -0.89 -4.07
N LEU A 97 19.24 -2.11 -3.68
CA LEU A 97 20.52 -2.34 -3.01
C LEU A 97 21.70 -2.01 -3.94
N PHE A 98 21.67 -2.47 -5.19
CA PHE A 98 22.71 -2.16 -6.18
C PHE A 98 22.83 -0.66 -6.45
N LEU A 99 21.71 0.07 -6.50
CA LEU A 99 21.72 1.52 -6.67
C LEU A 99 22.46 2.21 -5.52
N VAL A 100 22.19 1.82 -4.27
CA VAL A 100 22.86 2.38 -3.09
C VAL A 100 24.36 2.10 -3.12
N VAL A 101 24.75 0.86 -3.43
CA VAL A 101 26.17 0.49 -3.56
C VAL A 101 26.84 1.28 -4.68
N PHE A 102 26.21 1.39 -5.85
CA PHE A 102 26.74 2.15 -6.98
C PHE A 102 26.93 3.63 -6.64
N LEU A 103 25.97 4.25 -5.97
CA LEU A 103 26.07 5.64 -5.51
C LEU A 103 27.17 5.82 -4.47
N ALA A 104 27.32 4.88 -3.54
CA ALA A 104 28.38 4.92 -2.53
C ALA A 104 29.77 4.81 -3.16
N VAL A 105 29.96 3.88 -4.10
CA VAL A 105 31.20 3.72 -4.86
C VAL A 105 31.47 4.96 -5.71
N SER A 106 30.48 5.45 -6.47
CA SER A 106 30.61 6.66 -7.29
C SER A 106 31.02 7.89 -6.46
N ARG A 107 30.46 8.04 -5.25
CA ARG A 107 30.86 9.09 -4.32
C ARG A 107 32.30 8.92 -3.84
N ALA A 108 32.74 7.70 -3.50
CA ALA A 108 34.11 7.45 -3.07
C ALA A 108 35.15 7.81 -4.15
N PHE A 109 34.86 7.51 -5.42
CA PHE A 109 35.73 7.90 -6.54
C PHE A 109 35.78 9.41 -6.78
N ARG A 110 34.68 10.15 -6.56
CA ARG A 110 34.67 11.62 -6.68
C ARG A 110 35.42 12.37 -5.58
N VAL A 111 35.66 11.75 -4.43
CA VAL A 111 36.39 12.38 -3.30
C VAL A 111 37.91 12.12 -3.41
N ALA A 112 38.32 11.20 -4.28
CA ALA A 112 39.71 10.85 -4.53
C ALA A 112 40.37 11.67 -5.66
N GLU A 113 39.64 12.62 -6.26
CA GLU A 113 40.08 13.60 -7.26
C GLU A 113 40.16 14.99 -6.62
#